data_AF-A0A4R6ZX65-F1
#
_entry.id   AF-A0A4R6ZX65-F1
#
_cell.length_a   1.000
_cell.length_b   1.000
_cell.length_c   1.000
_cell.angle_alpha   90.00
_cell.angle_beta   90.00
_cell.angle_gamma   90.00
#
_symmetry.space_group_name_H-M   'P 1'
#
loop_
_entity.id
_entity.type
_entity.pdbx_description
1 polymer ?
#
loop_
_entity_poly.entity_id
_entity_poly.type
_entity_poly.pdbx_seq_one_letter_code
_entity_poly.pdbx_strand_id
1 'polypeptide(L)'
;MSEQPEGDQSEASPELAALIRDFMDPEQATLGEVRELLMGDGLMISHGGEIMYQQDRKWLTNEVDELIDRHGPDTPVKEVLDG
;
A
#
# COMPACT_ATOMS: atom_id res chain seq x y z
N MET A 1 -29.98 11.82 -15.37
CA MET A 1 -29.49 10.53 -14.83
C MET A 1 -28.33 10.91 -13.95
N SER A 2 -28.53 10.79 -12.64
CA SER A 2 -27.68 11.37 -11.61
C SER A 2 -26.26 10.83 -11.68
N GLU A 3 -25.31 11.74 -11.51
CA GLU A 3 -23.88 11.45 -11.37
C GLU A 3 -23.65 10.35 -10.31
N GLN A 4 -22.83 9.36 -10.67
CA GLN A 4 -22.40 8.32 -9.73
C GLN A 4 -21.58 8.99 -8.61
N PRO A 5 -21.79 8.58 -7.35
CA PRO A 5 -21.12 9.21 -6.21
C PRO A 5 -19.62 9.00 -6.32
N GLU A 6 -18.90 10.08 -6.01
CA GLU A 6 -17.45 10.16 -5.83
C GLU A 6 -16.97 8.91 -5.08
N GLY A 7 -16.18 8.09 -5.76
CA GLY A 7 -15.60 6.90 -5.18
C GLY A 7 -14.70 7.31 -4.02
N ASP A 8 -15.05 6.80 -2.83
CA ASP A 8 -14.15 6.38 -1.76
C ASP A 8 -12.71 6.87 -1.98
N GLN A 9 -12.39 8.02 -1.39
CA GLN A 9 -11.33 8.92 -1.82
C GLN A 9 -9.88 8.42 -1.57
N SER A 10 -9.70 7.15 -1.19
CA SER A 10 -8.38 6.55 -0.96
C SER A 10 -7.64 6.35 -2.29
N GLU A 11 -6.43 6.91 -2.42
CA GLU A 11 -5.60 6.73 -3.63
C GLU A 11 -4.91 5.36 -3.68
N ALA A 12 -4.84 4.65 -2.54
CA ALA A 12 -4.27 3.32 -2.43
C ALA A 12 -5.33 2.22 -2.59
N SER A 13 -4.95 1.07 -3.14
CA SER A 13 -5.84 -0.09 -3.22
C SER A 13 -6.12 -0.69 -1.84
N PRO A 14 -7.29 -1.31 -1.63
CA PRO A 14 -7.64 -1.90 -0.33
C PRO A 14 -6.67 -3.02 0.09
N GLU A 15 -6.08 -3.74 -0.85
CA GLU A 15 -5.03 -4.74 -0.61
C GLU A 15 -3.76 -4.11 -0.04
N LEU A 16 -3.33 -2.96 -0.57
CA LEU A 16 -2.19 -2.21 -0.05
C LEU A 16 -2.50 -1.67 1.34
N ALA A 17 -3.69 -1.10 1.53
CA ALA A 17 -4.13 -0.60 2.83
C ALA A 17 -4.18 -1.71 3.90
N ALA A 18 -4.67 -2.90 3.53
CA ALA A 18 -4.71 -4.06 4.43
C ALA A 18 -3.30 -4.54 4.78
N LEU A 19 -2.41 -4.66 3.79
CA LEU A 19 -1.02 -5.05 4.01
C LEU A 19 -0.30 -4.07 4.93
N ILE A 20 -0.45 -2.77 4.70
CA ILE A 20 0.16 -1.76 5.56
C ILE A 20 -0.36 -1.93 6.98
N ARG A 21 -1.67 -2.05 7.19
CA ARG A 21 -2.26 -2.21 8.54
C ARG A 21 -1.84 -3.50 9.25
N ASP A 22 -1.47 -4.55 8.51
CA ASP A 22 -1.03 -5.83 9.06
C ASP A 22 0.46 -5.81 9.47
N PHE A 23 1.30 -5.12 8.70
CA PHE A 23 2.76 -5.13 8.88
C PHE A 23 3.35 -3.84 9.47
N MET A 24 2.62 -2.72 9.40
CA MET A 24 3.12 -1.39 9.72
C MET A 24 2.01 -0.52 10.37
N ASP A 25 2.44 0.58 10.98
CA ASP A 25 1.52 1.60 11.50
C ASP A 25 1.35 2.71 10.46
N PRO A 26 0.17 2.89 9.83
CA PRO A 26 -0.02 3.86 8.74
C PRO A 26 0.18 5.31 9.17
N GLU A 27 0.08 5.60 10.47
CA GLU A 27 0.32 6.96 11.01
C GLU A 27 1.80 7.31 11.09
N GLN A 28 2.69 6.31 11.12
CA GLN A 28 4.14 6.49 11.27
C GLN A 28 4.92 6.02 10.04
N ALA A 29 4.32 5.21 9.18
CA ALA A 29 4.91 4.69 7.96
C ALA A 29 4.92 5.73 6.83
N THR A 30 5.99 5.70 6.04
CA THR A 30 6.11 6.44 4.78
C THR A 30 5.95 5.51 3.57
N LEU A 31 5.62 6.07 2.40
CA LEU A 31 5.55 5.30 1.15
C LEU A 31 6.88 4.58 0.83
N GLY A 32 8.02 5.22 1.15
CA GLY A 32 9.35 4.62 1.01
C GLY A 32 9.53 3.36 1.85
N GLU A 33 9.12 3.38 3.11
CA GLU A 33 9.22 2.22 4.01
C GLU A 33 8.29 1.08 3.57
N VAL A 34 7.09 1.40 3.08
CA VAL A 34 6.16 0.39 2.52
C VAL A 34 6.77 -0.28 1.29
N ARG A 35 7.44 0.49 0.43
CA ARG A 35 8.16 -0.05 -0.73
C ARG A 35 9.29 -0.99 -0.29
N GLU A 36 10.09 -0.59 0.69
CA GLU A 36 11.16 -1.44 1.23
C GLU A 36 10.62 -2.73 1.83
N LEU A 37 9.49 -2.67 2.54
CA LEU A 37 8.78 -3.82 3.08
C LEU A 37 8.36 -4.79 1.94
N LEU A 38 7.78 -4.29 0.86
CA LEU A 38 7.36 -5.08 -0.31
C LEU A 38 8.55 -5.67 -1.09
N MET A 39 9.70 -4.99 -1.09
CA MET A 39 10.93 -5.49 -1.69
C MET A 39 11.69 -6.47 -0.77
N GLY A 40 11.38 -6.47 0.51
CA GLY A 40 12.01 -7.32 1.52
C GLY A 40 11.63 -8.79 1.39
N ASP A 41 12.59 -9.68 1.67
CA ASP A 41 12.38 -11.13 1.74
C ASP A 41 11.44 -11.53 2.91
N GLY A 42 11.30 -10.66 3.91
CA GLY A 42 10.48 -10.91 5.11
C GLY A 42 8.98 -11.05 4.82
N LEU A 43 8.49 -10.46 3.74
CA LEU A 43 7.06 -10.50 3.39
C LEU A 43 6.66 -11.77 2.62
N MET A 44 7.63 -12.62 2.23
CA MET A 44 7.32 -13.93 1.61
C MET A 44 6.77 -14.95 2.63
N ILE A 45 6.85 -14.67 3.93
CA ILE A 45 6.38 -15.55 5.00
C ILE A 45 5.44 -14.76 5.92
N SER A 46 4.23 -14.46 5.45
CA SER A 46 3.23 -13.79 6.29
C SER A 46 2.82 -14.65 7.49
N HIS A 47 2.59 -13.99 8.62
CA HIS A 47 2.17 -14.57 9.89
C HIS A 47 0.75 -15.16 9.75
N GLY A 48 0.66 -16.42 9.35
CA GLY A 48 -0.62 -17.10 9.07
C GLY A 48 -0.53 -18.23 8.04
N GLY A 49 0.58 -18.33 7.30
CA GLY A 49 0.83 -19.43 6.35
C GLY A 49 0.24 -19.22 4.96
N GLU A 50 -0.42 -18.09 4.70
CA GLU A 50 -0.75 -17.67 3.34
C GLU A 50 0.49 -17.06 2.68
N ILE A 51 0.96 -17.74 1.63
CA ILE A 51 2.06 -17.28 0.80
C ILE A 51 1.52 -16.10 -0.02
N MET A 52 2.03 -14.89 0.21
CA MET A 52 1.79 -13.81 -0.73
C MET A 52 2.36 -14.22 -2.10
N TYR A 53 1.51 -14.34 -3.12
CA TYR A 53 2.00 -14.73 -4.43
C TYR A 53 2.91 -13.62 -4.97
N GLN A 54 4.01 -14.01 -5.61
CA GLN A 54 4.98 -13.07 -6.19
C GLN A 54 4.33 -12.08 -7.18
N GLN A 55 3.19 -12.45 -7.78
CA GLN A 55 2.42 -11.59 -8.67
C GLN A 55 1.74 -10.44 -7.90
N ASP A 56 1.08 -10.72 -6.78
CA ASP A 56 0.45 -9.70 -5.92
C ASP A 56 1.50 -8.72 -5.39
N ARG A 57 2.67 -9.24 -4.97
CA ARG A 57 3.78 -8.39 -4.51
C ARG A 57 4.27 -7.44 -5.59
N LYS A 58 4.42 -7.92 -6.82
CA LYS A 58 4.89 -7.09 -7.94
C LYS A 58 3.87 -6.00 -8.27
N TRP A 59 2.59 -6.33 -8.28
CA TRP A 59 1.52 -5.36 -8.50
C TRP A 59 1.48 -4.31 -7.40
N LEU A 60 1.51 -4.71 -6.12
CA LEU A 60 1.56 -3.78 -4.98
C LEU A 60 2.81 -2.90 -4.96
N THR A 61 3.97 -3.46 -5.34
CA THR A 61 5.21 -2.67 -5.47
C THR A 61 5.06 -1.59 -6.55
N ASN A 62 4.45 -1.93 -7.69
CA ASN A 62 4.21 -0.97 -8.77
C ASN A 62 3.24 0.13 -8.32
N GLU A 63 2.18 -0.23 -7.61
CA GLU A 63 1.23 0.74 -7.06
C GLU A 63 1.91 1.72 -6.09
N VAL A 64 2.74 1.21 -5.17
CA VAL A 64 3.51 2.07 -4.26
C VAL A 64 4.49 2.95 -5.04
N ASP A 65 5.16 2.43 -6.07
CA ASP A 65 6.02 3.23 -6.95
C ASP A 65 5.24 4.38 -7.63
N GLU A 66 4.00 4.15 -8.07
CA GLU A 66 3.14 5.20 -8.64
C GLU A 66 2.71 6.25 -7.60
N LEU A 67 2.40 5.83 -6.38
CA LEU A 67 2.10 6.75 -5.28
C LEU A 67 3.33 7.59 -4.89
N ILE A 68 4.52 6.98 -4.89
CA ILE A 68 5.80 7.67 -4.66
C ILE A 68 6.10 8.67 -5.77
N ASP A 69 5.84 8.34 -7.03
CA ASP A 69 6.06 9.28 -8.15
C ASP A 69 5.16 10.52 -8.03
N ARG A 70 3.93 10.34 -7.51
CA ARG A 70 2.95 11.42 -7.33
C ARG A 70 3.21 12.29 -6.11
N HIS A 71 3.46 11.67 -4.96
CA HIS A 71 3.49 12.36 -3.66
C HIS A 71 4.91 12.49 -3.09
N GLY A 72 5.81 11.61 -3.48
CA GLY A 72 7.17 11.50 -2.95
C GLY A 72 7.31 10.40 -1.90
N PRO A 73 8.53 9.84 -1.72
CA PRO A 73 8.77 8.68 -0.85
C PRO A 73 8.59 8.99 0.64
N ASP A 74 8.81 10.24 1.06
CA ASP A 74 8.66 10.68 2.45
C ASP A 74 7.19 10.96 2.85
N THR A 75 6.24 10.76 1.93
CA THR A 75 4.81 10.98 2.21
C THR A 75 4.30 9.98 3.23
N PRO A 76 3.66 10.44 4.32
CA PRO A 76 3.01 9.55 5.28
C PRO A 76 1.91 8.73 4.61
N VAL A 77 1.89 7.44 4.88
CA VAL A 77 0.92 6.50 4.29
C VAL A 77 -0.51 6.89 4.62
N LYS A 78 -0.78 7.39 5.82
CA LYS A 78 -2.11 7.89 6.20
C LYS A 78 -2.69 8.92 5.22
N GLU A 79 -1.87 9.73 4.54
CA GLU A 79 -2.34 10.76 3.61
C GLU A 79 -2.88 10.14 2.32
N VAL A 80 -2.39 8.96 1.91
CA VAL A 80 -2.89 8.23 0.74
C VAL A 80 -4.00 7.23 1.08
N LEU A 81 -4.10 6.84 2.36
CA LEU A 81 -5.14 5.93 2.86
C LEU A 81 -6.43 6.65 3.26
N ASP A 82 -6.33 7.87 3.80
CA ASP A 82 -7.45 8.71 4.25
C ASP A 82 -7.81 9.82 3.25
N GLY A 83 -7.21 9.77 2.05
CA GLY A 83 -7.51 10.65 0.92
C GLY A 83 -9.00 10.73 0.67
#